data_AF-A0A7W0WYJ1-F1
#
_entry.id   AF-A0A7W0WYJ1-F1
#
_cell.length_a   1.000
_cell.length_b   1.000
_cell.length_c   1.000
_cell.angle_alpha   90.00
_cell.angle_beta   90.00
_cell.angle_gamma   90.00
#
_symmetry.space_group_name_H-M   'P 1'
#
loop_
_entity.id
_entity.type
_entity.pdbx_description
1 polymer ?
#
loop_
_entity_poly.entity_id
_entity_poly.type
_entity_poly.pdbx_seq_one_letter_code
_entity_poly.pdbx_strand_id
1 'polypeptide(L)'
;MIDRYAIGPIFAVRAAGVPFEVLERLGTPDVSEAARHVNALTDAIETAAEGALARVASELASDPKVRSKVAQKLSRRLALPNGLASTHPWLAPYQEARAAHAAAQAELEAMIEREYLAQLGVVAREAGRVLPDFVLLESAPLLHEVRELERHAGTRTASQDRRRHRTLAMYLQRVCAKNDAFSRFGPTLWGTVEPGDGLVLHRREGIARRVELETWVVAQLVKVIDADPDVRPELAPRLHPHGRLEPGTFVRLDEQREITLSALEHALASRCDGTRTARELEDTTTLASLAARGVI
;
A
#
# COMPACT_ATOMS: atom_id res chain seq x y z
N MET A 1 -38.81 -15.14 -15.76
CA MET A 1 -37.61 -14.97 -14.91
C MET A 1 -36.84 -13.80 -15.48
N ILE A 2 -36.59 -12.77 -14.68
CA ILE A 2 -35.84 -11.59 -15.13
C ILE A 2 -34.36 -11.94 -14.94
N ASP A 3 -33.67 -12.27 -16.03
CA ASP A 3 -32.21 -12.29 -16.07
C ASP A 3 -31.73 -10.86 -15.86
N ARG A 4 -31.59 -10.48 -14.59
CA ARG A 4 -31.39 -9.07 -14.21
C ARG A 4 -29.95 -8.61 -14.43
N TYR A 5 -29.03 -9.55 -14.66
CA TYR A 5 -27.62 -9.29 -14.93
C TYR A 5 -27.03 -10.35 -15.86
N ALA A 6 -26.31 -9.89 -16.89
CA ALA A 6 -25.46 -10.70 -17.75
C ALA A 6 -24.03 -10.17 -17.67
N ILE A 7 -23.03 -11.06 -17.71
CA ILE A 7 -21.62 -10.66 -17.78
C ILE A 7 -21.34 -10.19 -19.21
N GLY A 8 -20.65 -9.06 -19.35
CA GLY A 8 -20.22 -8.56 -20.65
C GLY A 8 -19.29 -9.55 -21.36
N PRO A 9 -19.25 -9.56 -22.71
CA PRO A 9 -18.43 -10.49 -23.47
C PRO A 9 -16.92 -10.28 -23.25
N ILE A 10 -16.54 -9.10 -22.76
CA ILE A 10 -15.17 -8.73 -22.38
C ILE A 10 -15.22 -8.24 -20.94
N PHE A 11 -14.27 -8.70 -20.12
CA PHE A 11 -14.14 -8.27 -18.74
C PHE A 11 -12.68 -7.95 -18.40
N ALA A 12 -12.50 -7.19 -17.33
CA ALA A 12 -11.21 -6.89 -16.76
C ALA A 12 -11.18 -7.25 -15.27
N VAL A 13 -10.13 -7.93 -14.82
CA VAL A 13 -9.87 -8.24 -13.42
C VAL A 13 -8.58 -7.55 -13.00
N ARG A 14 -8.60 -6.85 -11.86
CA ARG A 14 -7.37 -6.38 -11.22
C ARG A 14 -6.91 -7.43 -10.22
N ALA A 15 -5.65 -7.82 -10.33
CA ALA A 15 -5.03 -8.77 -9.42
C ALA A 15 -3.73 -8.19 -8.86
N ALA A 16 -3.34 -8.66 -7.68
CA ALA A 16 -1.99 -8.50 -7.18
C ALA A 16 -1.00 -9.23 -8.11
N GLY A 17 0.12 -8.58 -8.41
CA GLY A 17 1.14 -9.11 -9.31
C GLY A 17 2.14 -10.03 -8.62
N VAL A 18 2.09 -10.13 -7.29
CA VAL A 18 2.87 -11.09 -6.49
C VAL A 18 1.93 -12.13 -5.89
N PRO A 19 2.29 -13.42 -5.91
CA PRO A 19 1.50 -14.47 -5.27
C PRO A 19 1.34 -14.24 -3.76
N PHE A 20 0.16 -14.56 -3.23
CA PHE A 20 -0.19 -14.35 -1.82
C PHE A 20 0.64 -15.22 -0.86
N GLU A 21 1.18 -16.34 -1.35
CA GLU A 21 2.07 -17.28 -0.64
C GLU A 21 3.33 -16.60 -0.09
N VAL A 22 3.72 -15.44 -0.65
CA VAL A 22 4.79 -14.61 -0.10
C VAL A 22 4.40 -14.05 1.28
N LEU A 23 3.14 -13.67 1.48
CA LEU A 23 2.63 -13.23 2.79
C LEU A 23 2.41 -14.39 3.74
N GLU A 24 1.98 -15.55 3.23
CA GLU A 24 1.82 -16.74 4.08
C GLU A 24 3.14 -17.14 4.73
N ARG A 25 4.27 -16.98 4.01
CA ARG A 25 5.62 -17.19 4.58
C ARG A 25 5.99 -16.23 5.72
N LEU A 26 5.36 -15.06 5.79
CA LEU A 26 5.54 -14.10 6.88
C LEU A 26 4.62 -14.38 8.08
N GLY A 27 3.70 -15.34 7.93
CA GLY A 27 2.73 -15.69 8.96
C GLY A 27 3.38 -16.39 10.15
N THR A 28 2.82 -16.15 11.33
CA THR A 28 3.23 -16.79 12.60
C THR A 28 2.02 -17.50 13.22
N PRO A 29 1.54 -18.60 12.61
CA PRO A 29 0.29 -19.26 13.00
C PRO A 29 0.31 -19.74 14.46
N ASP A 30 1.42 -20.33 14.89
CA ASP A 30 1.59 -20.85 16.26
C ASP A 30 1.53 -19.72 17.30
N VAL A 31 2.18 -18.58 17.02
CA VAL A 31 2.10 -17.38 17.87
C VAL A 31 0.67 -16.85 17.93
N SER A 32 -0.03 -16.86 16.80
CA SER A 32 -1.43 -16.41 16.70
C SER A 32 -2.39 -17.35 17.44
N GLU A 33 -2.12 -18.65 17.44
CA GLU A 33 -2.84 -19.65 18.22
C GLU A 33 -2.60 -19.50 19.72
N ALA A 34 -1.33 -19.35 20.14
CA ALA A 34 -0.98 -19.07 21.53
C ALA A 34 -1.62 -17.76 22.04
N ALA A 35 -1.65 -16.71 21.22
CA ALA A 35 -2.33 -15.46 21.56
C ALA A 35 -3.85 -15.64 21.74
N ARG A 36 -4.49 -16.43 20.87
CA ARG A 36 -5.91 -16.79 21.02
C ARG A 36 -6.15 -17.61 22.29
N HIS A 37 -5.23 -18.51 22.65
CA HIS A 37 -5.31 -19.29 23.87
C HIS A 37 -5.21 -18.40 25.13
N VAL A 38 -4.29 -17.44 25.17
CA VAL A 38 -4.20 -16.44 26.26
C VAL A 38 -5.50 -15.63 26.38
N ASN A 39 -6.09 -15.20 25.28
CA ASN A 39 -7.36 -14.48 25.30
C ASN A 39 -8.48 -15.34 25.92
N ALA A 40 -8.58 -16.62 25.52
CA ALA A 40 -9.57 -17.53 26.10
C ALA A 40 -9.34 -17.75 27.62
N LEU A 41 -8.08 -17.78 28.07
CA LEU A 41 -7.76 -17.86 29.50
C LEU A 41 -8.03 -16.56 30.26
N THR A 42 -8.02 -15.42 29.58
CA THR A 42 -8.44 -14.13 30.15
C THR A 42 -9.91 -14.18 30.50
N ASP A 43 -10.76 -14.66 29.57
CA ASP A 43 -12.19 -14.85 29.81
C ASP A 43 -12.46 -15.84 30.97
N ALA A 44 -11.64 -16.90 31.07
CA ALA A 44 -11.73 -17.87 32.15
C ALA A 44 -11.37 -17.27 33.52
N ILE A 45 -10.33 -16.41 33.58
CA ILE A 45 -10.00 -15.65 34.79
C ILE A 45 -11.15 -14.74 35.21
N GLU A 46 -11.76 -14.04 34.25
CA GLU A 46 -12.86 -13.12 34.52
C GLU A 46 -14.04 -13.85 35.15
N THR A 47 -14.47 -14.94 34.53
CA THR A 47 -15.54 -15.81 35.02
C THR A 47 -15.24 -16.35 36.43
N ALA A 48 -14.02 -16.85 36.64
CA ALA A 48 -13.61 -17.39 37.94
C ALA A 48 -13.52 -16.31 39.03
N ALA A 49 -13.09 -15.09 38.67
CA ALA A 49 -13.01 -13.97 39.59
C ALA A 49 -14.39 -13.47 40.01
N GLU A 50 -15.35 -13.40 39.08
CA GLU A 50 -16.75 -13.06 39.39
C GLU A 50 -17.39 -14.08 40.31
N GLY A 51 -17.25 -15.38 39.99
CA GLY A 51 -17.73 -16.46 40.85
C GLY A 51 -17.11 -16.43 42.25
N ALA A 52 -15.81 -16.12 42.35
CA ALA A 52 -15.15 -15.94 43.64
C ALA A 52 -15.64 -14.69 44.38
N LEU A 53 -15.74 -13.53 43.71
CA LEU A 53 -16.20 -12.27 44.32
C LEU A 53 -17.60 -12.37 44.91
N ALA A 54 -18.51 -13.07 44.24
CA ALA A 54 -19.87 -13.32 44.73
C ALA A 54 -19.88 -14.05 46.09
N ARG A 55 -18.83 -14.82 46.39
CA ARG A 55 -18.71 -15.63 47.61
C ARG A 55 -17.85 -14.98 48.70
N VAL A 56 -17.03 -13.98 48.36
CA VAL A 56 -16.10 -13.34 49.32
C VAL A 56 -16.81 -12.81 50.57
N ALA A 57 -18.00 -12.22 50.42
CA ALA A 57 -18.72 -11.61 51.54
C ALA A 57 -19.20 -12.64 52.57
N SER A 58 -19.69 -13.80 52.12
CA SER A 58 -20.19 -14.88 52.98
C SER A 58 -19.07 -15.74 53.54
N GLU A 59 -18.12 -16.15 52.70
CA GLU A 59 -17.05 -17.10 53.07
C GLU A 59 -15.96 -16.49 53.96
N LEU A 60 -15.80 -15.16 53.95
CA LEU A 60 -14.81 -14.43 54.77
C LEU A 60 -15.47 -13.42 55.72
N ALA A 61 -16.67 -13.72 56.22
CA ALA A 61 -17.40 -12.84 57.13
C ALA A 61 -16.63 -12.54 58.44
N SER A 62 -15.86 -13.51 58.93
CA SER A 62 -15.17 -13.45 60.23
C SER A 62 -13.89 -12.60 60.23
N ASP A 63 -13.29 -12.30 59.07
CA ASP A 63 -12.06 -11.51 58.96
C ASP A 63 -12.20 -10.38 57.92
N PRO A 64 -12.61 -9.16 58.36
CA PRO A 64 -12.83 -8.03 57.47
C PRO A 64 -11.56 -7.58 56.71
N LYS A 65 -10.37 -7.77 57.29
CA LYS A 65 -9.10 -7.36 56.67
C LYS A 65 -8.73 -8.31 55.54
N VAL A 66 -8.81 -9.62 55.77
CA VAL A 66 -8.55 -10.64 54.74
C VAL A 66 -9.59 -10.53 53.63
N ARG A 67 -10.87 -10.37 53.98
CA ARG A 67 -11.96 -10.16 53.02
C ARG A 67 -11.69 -9.00 52.06
N SER A 68 -11.34 -7.82 52.58
CA SER A 68 -11.06 -6.64 51.76
C SER A 68 -9.87 -6.86 50.82
N LYS A 69 -8.79 -7.47 51.33
CA LYS A 69 -7.59 -7.78 50.54
C LYS A 69 -7.88 -8.78 49.42
N VAL A 70 -8.64 -9.84 49.70
CA VAL A 70 -9.02 -10.85 48.72
C VAL A 70 -9.94 -10.26 47.65
N ALA A 71 -10.98 -9.52 48.06
CA ALA A 71 -11.86 -8.80 47.13
C ALA A 71 -11.05 -7.90 46.19
N GLN A 72 -10.16 -7.06 46.73
CA GLN A 72 -9.32 -6.17 45.93
C GLN A 72 -8.45 -6.93 44.92
N LYS A 73 -7.85 -8.07 45.32
CA LYS A 73 -7.02 -8.88 44.43
C LYS A 73 -7.85 -9.53 43.33
N LEU A 74 -9.03 -10.08 43.64
CA LEU A 74 -9.94 -10.66 42.66
C LEU A 74 -10.48 -9.61 41.68
N SER A 75 -10.88 -8.43 42.16
CA SER A 75 -11.34 -7.33 41.29
C SER A 75 -10.26 -6.85 40.32
N ARG A 76 -8.99 -6.95 40.70
CA ARG A 76 -7.84 -6.57 39.86
C ARG A 76 -7.19 -7.74 39.12
N ARG A 77 -7.77 -8.95 39.19
CA ARG A 77 -7.22 -10.19 38.61
C ARG A 77 -5.77 -10.50 39.04
N LEU A 78 -5.42 -10.12 40.27
CA LEU A 78 -4.08 -10.25 40.82
C LEU A 78 -3.88 -11.57 41.58
N ALA A 79 -2.62 -11.87 41.86
CA ALA A 79 -2.24 -13.05 42.64
C ALA A 79 -2.88 -13.01 44.02
N LEU A 80 -3.49 -14.12 44.40
CA LEU A 80 -3.83 -14.35 45.79
C LEU A 80 -2.57 -14.71 46.57
N PRO A 81 -2.52 -14.40 47.88
CA PRO A 81 -1.46 -14.85 48.76
C PRO A 81 -1.29 -16.38 48.73
N ASN A 82 -0.05 -16.85 48.85
CA ASN A 82 0.28 -18.27 48.90
C ASN A 82 -0.43 -18.96 50.08
N GLY A 83 -0.89 -20.20 49.86
CA GLY A 83 -1.59 -21.02 50.87
C GLY A 83 -3.07 -20.68 51.05
N LEU A 84 -3.58 -19.59 50.45
CA LEU A 84 -4.96 -19.15 50.67
C LEU A 84 -6.00 -20.11 50.07
N ALA A 85 -5.75 -20.75 48.92
CA ALA A 85 -6.67 -21.76 48.39
C ALA A 85 -6.61 -23.08 49.16
N SER A 86 -5.49 -23.39 49.81
CA SER A 86 -5.39 -24.55 50.70
C SER A 86 -6.29 -24.36 51.93
N THR A 87 -6.39 -23.13 52.44
CA THR A 87 -7.31 -22.78 53.53
C THR A 87 -8.76 -22.59 53.05
N HIS A 88 -8.94 -22.10 51.83
CA HIS A 88 -10.25 -21.77 51.25
C HIS A 88 -10.41 -22.40 49.86
N PRO A 89 -10.89 -23.67 49.78
CA PRO A 89 -10.95 -24.43 48.52
C PRO A 89 -11.79 -23.78 47.42
N TRP A 90 -12.77 -22.94 47.77
CA TRP A 90 -13.59 -22.20 46.79
C TRP A 90 -12.81 -21.17 45.98
N LEU A 91 -11.59 -20.80 46.39
CA LEU A 91 -10.67 -19.95 45.62
C LEU A 91 -9.83 -20.74 44.60
N ALA A 92 -9.81 -22.08 44.67
CA ALA A 92 -9.00 -22.92 43.80
C ALA A 92 -9.27 -22.67 42.30
N PRO A 93 -10.54 -22.57 41.81
CA PRO A 93 -10.79 -22.31 40.39
C PRO A 93 -10.18 -21.00 39.89
N TYR A 94 -10.21 -19.94 40.70
CA TYR A 94 -9.56 -18.66 40.34
C TYR A 94 -8.03 -18.78 40.35
N GLN A 95 -7.45 -19.46 41.34
CA GLN A 95 -6.01 -19.64 41.40
C GLN A 95 -5.49 -20.48 40.23
N GLU A 96 -6.20 -21.55 39.86
CA GLU A 96 -5.88 -22.42 38.73
C GLU A 96 -6.00 -21.65 37.40
N ALA A 97 -7.12 -20.96 37.16
CA ALA A 97 -7.30 -20.15 35.95
C ALA A 97 -6.20 -19.09 35.81
N ARG A 98 -5.82 -18.44 36.92
CA ARG A 98 -4.77 -17.43 36.93
C ARG A 98 -3.38 -18.03 36.69
N ALA A 99 -3.09 -19.19 37.27
CA ALA A 99 -1.82 -19.88 37.06
C ALA A 99 -1.67 -20.34 35.60
N ALA A 100 -2.74 -20.92 35.03
CA ALA A 100 -2.79 -21.32 33.62
C ALA A 100 -2.56 -20.13 32.69
N HIS A 101 -3.26 -19.01 32.91
CA HIS A 101 -3.04 -17.79 32.13
C HIS A 101 -1.61 -17.25 32.26
N ALA A 102 -1.05 -17.19 33.47
CA ALA A 102 0.31 -16.70 33.68
C ALA A 102 1.35 -17.58 32.97
N ALA A 103 1.16 -18.89 32.98
CA ALA A 103 2.01 -19.83 32.24
C ALA A 103 1.87 -19.61 30.72
N ALA A 104 0.65 -19.56 30.19
CA ALA A 104 0.39 -19.35 28.76
C ALA A 104 0.92 -17.98 28.28
N GLN A 105 0.82 -16.94 29.10
CA GLN A 105 1.36 -15.61 28.79
C GLN A 105 2.89 -15.63 28.70
N ALA A 106 3.56 -16.27 29.66
CA ALA A 106 5.03 -16.41 29.63
C ALA A 106 5.48 -17.24 28.42
N GLU A 107 4.72 -18.27 28.06
CA GLU A 107 4.96 -19.07 26.87
C GLU A 107 4.81 -18.24 25.58
N LEU A 108 3.73 -17.47 25.46
CA LEU A 108 3.48 -16.56 24.35
C LEU A 108 4.59 -15.52 24.20
N GLU A 109 5.01 -14.88 25.28
CA GLU A 109 6.11 -13.90 25.27
C GLU A 109 7.40 -14.53 24.73
N ALA A 110 7.73 -15.74 25.19
CA ALA A 110 8.90 -16.47 24.72
C ALA A 110 8.77 -16.90 23.24
N MET A 111 7.56 -17.27 22.79
CA MET A 111 7.31 -17.57 21.37
C MET A 111 7.47 -16.33 20.49
N ILE A 112 6.90 -15.19 20.90
CA ILE A 112 7.01 -13.91 20.19
C ILE A 112 8.47 -13.53 19.99
N GLU A 113 9.29 -13.62 21.05
CA GLU A 113 10.71 -13.25 20.97
C GLU A 113 11.48 -14.14 19.98
N ARG A 114 11.31 -15.46 20.07
CA ARG A 114 11.96 -16.42 19.15
C ARG A 114 11.53 -16.21 17.71
N GLU A 115 10.23 -16.11 17.48
CA GLU A 115 9.66 -16.05 16.14
C GLU A 115 9.95 -14.69 15.48
N TYR A 116 9.91 -13.60 16.25
CA TYR A 116 10.23 -12.27 15.74
C TYR A 116 11.60 -12.23 15.08
N LEU A 117 12.64 -12.77 15.74
CA LEU A 117 14.00 -12.80 15.21
C LEU A 117 14.10 -13.65 13.93
N ALA A 118 13.41 -14.79 13.87
CA ALA A 118 13.37 -15.64 12.69
C ALA A 118 12.70 -14.91 11.51
N GLN A 119 11.59 -14.22 11.76
CA GLN A 119 10.79 -13.52 10.75
C GLN A 119 11.50 -12.31 10.14
N LEU A 120 12.40 -11.63 10.88
CA LEU A 120 13.23 -10.56 10.29
C LEU A 120 14.00 -11.05 9.06
N GLY A 121 14.59 -12.25 9.15
CA GLY A 121 15.30 -12.86 8.03
C GLY A 121 14.38 -13.22 6.85
N VAL A 122 13.15 -13.68 7.12
CA VAL A 122 12.17 -13.99 6.07
C VAL A 122 11.74 -12.72 5.34
N VAL A 123 11.37 -11.66 6.09
CA VAL A 123 11.00 -10.35 5.53
C VAL A 123 12.10 -9.82 4.63
N ALA A 124 13.36 -9.83 5.10
CA ALA A 124 14.49 -9.32 4.31
C ALA A 124 14.68 -10.11 3.00
N ARG A 125 14.62 -11.44 3.04
CA ARG A 125 14.75 -12.30 1.85
C ARG A 125 13.63 -12.08 0.84
N GLU A 126 12.38 -12.09 1.28
CA GLU A 126 11.24 -11.89 0.38
C GLU A 126 11.20 -10.46 -0.17
N ALA A 127 11.54 -9.47 0.65
CA ALA A 127 11.66 -8.08 0.21
C ALA A 127 12.74 -7.92 -0.86
N GLY A 128 13.93 -8.50 -0.66
CA GLY A 128 15.02 -8.54 -1.63
C GLY A 128 14.62 -9.16 -2.96
N ARG A 129 13.86 -10.26 -2.91
CA ARG A 129 13.39 -10.96 -4.10
C ARG A 129 12.29 -10.22 -4.87
N VAL A 130 11.37 -9.57 -4.16
CA VAL A 130 10.10 -9.09 -4.74
C VAL A 130 10.09 -7.58 -4.97
N LEU A 131 10.63 -6.79 -4.04
CA LEU A 131 10.44 -5.34 -4.00
C LEU A 131 11.36 -4.50 -4.90
N PRO A 132 12.54 -4.94 -5.41
CA PRO A 132 13.42 -4.04 -6.18
C PRO A 132 12.73 -3.35 -7.36
N ASP A 133 11.95 -4.09 -8.14
CA ASP A 133 11.23 -3.53 -9.30
C ASP A 133 10.05 -2.64 -8.90
N PHE A 134 9.46 -2.88 -7.73
CA PHE A 134 8.31 -2.12 -7.24
C PHE A 134 8.79 -0.77 -6.73
N VAL A 135 9.81 -0.82 -5.88
CA VAL A 135 10.36 0.30 -5.16
C VAL A 135 11.19 1.21 -6.07
N LEU A 136 11.79 0.68 -7.14
CA LEU A 136 12.46 1.51 -8.14
C LEU A 136 11.57 2.64 -8.67
N LEU A 137 10.28 2.36 -8.88
CA LEU A 137 9.33 3.32 -9.42
C LEU A 137 8.63 4.17 -8.35
N GLU A 138 8.63 3.73 -7.08
CA GLU A 138 7.95 4.43 -5.99
C GLU A 138 8.90 5.21 -5.06
N SER A 139 10.07 4.66 -4.74
CA SER A 139 10.98 5.20 -3.74
C SER A 139 12.43 4.73 -3.93
N ALA A 140 13.24 5.53 -4.63
CA ALA A 140 14.68 5.28 -4.76
C ALA A 140 15.42 5.07 -3.42
N PRO A 141 15.11 5.80 -2.33
CA PRO A 141 15.70 5.54 -1.01
C PRO A 141 15.44 4.13 -0.48
N LEU A 142 14.21 3.62 -0.65
CA LEU A 142 13.84 2.29 -0.15
C LEU A 142 14.52 1.17 -0.96
N LEU A 143 14.83 1.40 -2.24
CA LEU A 143 15.61 0.45 -3.04
C LEU A 143 17.02 0.26 -2.47
N HIS A 144 17.62 1.35 -2.00
CA HIS A 144 18.90 1.27 -1.30
C HIS A 144 18.77 0.47 0.02
N GLU A 145 17.69 0.68 0.78
CA GLU A 145 17.45 -0.07 2.02
C GLU A 145 17.29 -1.58 1.79
N VAL A 146 16.54 -1.99 0.75
CA VAL A 146 16.40 -3.41 0.38
C VAL A 146 17.77 -4.04 0.10
N ARG A 147 18.60 -3.37 -0.71
CA ARG A 147 19.95 -3.84 -1.05
C ARG A 147 20.92 -3.85 0.14
N GLU A 148 20.76 -2.93 1.09
CA GLU A 148 21.57 -2.90 2.32
C GLU A 148 21.21 -4.05 3.26
N LEU A 149 19.93 -4.42 3.35
CA LEU A 149 19.46 -5.52 4.19
C LEU A 149 19.87 -6.89 3.65
N GLU A 150 19.89 -7.07 2.33
CA GLU A 150 20.47 -8.28 1.72
C GLU A 150 21.96 -8.42 2.05
N ARG A 151 22.71 -7.31 2.09
CA ARG A 151 24.15 -7.31 2.35
C ARG A 151 24.53 -7.47 3.82
N HIS A 152 23.65 -7.07 4.74
CA HIS A 152 23.93 -7.03 6.18
C HIS A 152 22.94 -7.86 7.01
N ALA A 153 22.39 -8.93 6.44
CA ALA A 153 21.49 -9.84 7.16
C ALA A 153 22.18 -10.36 8.45
N GLY A 154 21.82 -9.78 9.60
CA GLY A 154 22.28 -10.22 10.92
C GLY A 154 23.36 -9.40 11.63
N THR A 155 23.77 -8.21 11.15
CA THR A 155 24.91 -7.45 11.75
C THR A 155 24.57 -6.08 12.36
N ARG A 156 23.30 -5.66 12.40
CA ARG A 156 22.90 -4.28 12.78
C ARG A 156 22.01 -4.20 14.03
N THR A 157 21.84 -2.98 14.55
CA THR A 157 21.19 -2.72 15.84
C THR A 157 19.67 -2.87 15.77
N ALA A 158 19.11 -3.53 16.79
CA ALA A 158 17.72 -4.00 16.81
C ALA A 158 16.65 -2.92 16.56
N SER A 159 16.86 -1.64 16.92
CA SER A 159 15.84 -0.57 16.82
C SER A 159 15.65 0.00 15.41
N GLN A 160 16.74 0.33 14.72
CA GLN A 160 16.69 0.85 13.35
C GLN A 160 16.19 -0.21 12.37
N ASP A 161 16.47 -1.47 12.68
CA ASP A 161 15.99 -2.60 11.92
C ASP A 161 14.46 -2.75 12.03
N ARG A 162 13.82 -2.51 13.20
CA ARG A 162 12.36 -2.71 13.32
C ARG A 162 11.55 -1.81 12.38
N ARG A 163 11.90 -0.53 12.29
CA ARG A 163 11.18 0.44 11.43
C ARG A 163 11.28 0.02 9.98
N ARG A 164 12.47 -0.38 9.54
CA ARG A 164 12.72 -0.86 8.18
C ARG A 164 11.98 -2.15 7.86
N HIS A 165 12.07 -3.16 8.73
CA HIS A 165 11.36 -4.42 8.54
C HIS A 165 9.84 -4.20 8.49
N ARG A 166 9.29 -3.29 9.32
CA ARG A 166 7.88 -2.90 9.23
C ARG A 166 7.54 -2.28 7.87
N THR A 167 8.36 -1.34 7.39
CA THR A 167 8.17 -0.73 6.07
C THR A 167 8.18 -1.79 4.97
N LEU A 168 9.17 -2.69 4.97
CA LEU A 168 9.27 -3.77 3.99
C LEU A 168 8.07 -4.72 4.06
N ALA A 169 7.65 -5.12 5.26
CA ALA A 169 6.46 -5.95 5.44
C ALA A 169 5.20 -5.25 4.89
N MET A 170 5.04 -3.94 5.10
CA MET A 170 3.93 -3.17 4.51
C MET A 170 3.97 -3.17 2.98
N TYR A 171 5.16 -3.05 2.38
CA TYR A 171 5.28 -3.11 0.92
C TYR A 171 5.02 -4.52 0.37
N LEU A 172 5.50 -5.57 1.06
CA LEU A 172 5.16 -6.95 0.73
C LEU A 172 3.63 -7.17 0.80
N GLN A 173 2.98 -6.68 1.85
CA GLN A 173 1.50 -6.71 1.98
C GLN A 173 0.83 -6.01 0.80
N ARG A 174 1.31 -4.83 0.42
CA ARG A 174 0.76 -4.06 -0.70
C ARG A 174 0.86 -4.84 -2.02
N VAL A 175 2.02 -5.39 -2.35
CA VAL A 175 2.23 -6.05 -3.65
C VAL A 175 1.57 -7.43 -3.76
N CYS A 176 1.28 -8.10 -2.63
CA CYS A 176 0.69 -9.43 -2.61
C CYS A 176 -0.83 -9.43 -2.37
N ALA A 177 -1.36 -8.44 -1.64
CA ALA A 177 -2.77 -8.43 -1.23
C ALA A 177 -3.58 -7.28 -1.82
N LYS A 178 -2.93 -6.28 -2.44
CA LYS A 178 -3.64 -5.14 -3.02
C LYS A 178 -3.71 -5.25 -4.54
N ASN A 179 -4.94 -5.24 -5.05
CA ASN A 179 -5.24 -5.21 -6.48
C ASN A 179 -5.14 -3.78 -7.07
N ASP A 180 -4.06 -3.07 -6.73
CA ASP A 180 -3.77 -1.73 -7.26
C ASP A 180 -3.02 -1.85 -8.59
N ALA A 181 -3.42 -1.09 -9.60
CA ALA A 181 -2.73 -1.02 -10.89
C ALA A 181 -1.48 -0.12 -10.80
N PHE A 182 -0.48 -0.55 -10.02
CA PHE A 182 0.78 0.17 -9.87
C PHE A 182 1.96 -0.69 -10.32
N SER A 183 2.83 -0.11 -11.17
CA SER A 183 4.01 -0.79 -11.71
C SER A 183 3.65 -2.13 -12.38
N ARG A 184 4.60 -3.07 -12.45
CA ARG A 184 4.42 -4.45 -12.91
C ARG A 184 3.63 -5.34 -11.93
N PHE A 185 3.26 -4.82 -10.75
CA PHE A 185 2.73 -5.59 -9.61
C PHE A 185 1.21 -5.48 -9.45
N GLY A 186 0.53 -4.93 -10.46
CA GLY A 186 -0.90 -4.70 -10.47
C GLY A 186 -1.54 -4.99 -11.82
N PRO A 187 -1.34 -6.18 -12.41
CA PRO A 187 -1.83 -6.44 -13.75
C PRO A 187 -3.36 -6.30 -13.82
N THR A 188 -3.80 -5.52 -14.78
CA THR A 188 -5.17 -5.62 -15.30
C THR A 188 -5.20 -6.78 -16.28
N LEU A 189 -5.88 -7.84 -15.88
CA LEU A 189 -6.12 -9.04 -16.67
C LEU A 189 -7.36 -8.81 -17.52
N TRP A 190 -7.21 -8.86 -18.84
CA TRP A 190 -8.34 -8.81 -19.77
C TRP A 190 -8.77 -10.23 -20.13
N GLY A 191 -10.07 -10.46 -20.16
CA GLY A 191 -10.65 -11.76 -20.48
C GLY A 191 -11.84 -11.62 -21.41
N THR A 192 -12.17 -12.73 -22.05
CA THR A 192 -13.38 -12.88 -22.86
C THR A 192 -14.23 -13.99 -22.25
N VAL A 193 -15.55 -13.89 -22.44
CA VAL A 193 -16.50 -14.92 -22.00
C VAL A 193 -16.94 -15.72 -23.20
N GLU A 194 -16.78 -17.04 -23.13
CA GLU A 194 -17.30 -17.99 -24.10
C GLU A 194 -18.57 -18.65 -23.51
N PRO A 195 -19.66 -18.84 -24.28
CA PRO A 195 -20.85 -19.54 -23.80
C PRO A 195 -20.54 -20.99 -23.39
N GLY A 196 -21.09 -21.45 -22.27
CA GLY A 196 -20.95 -22.81 -21.79
C GLY A 196 -21.73 -23.07 -20.50
N ASP A 197 -21.74 -24.32 -20.05
CA ASP A 197 -22.39 -24.72 -18.81
C ASP A 197 -21.44 -24.51 -17.61
N GLY A 198 -21.77 -23.54 -16.76
CA GLY A 198 -21.03 -23.21 -15.53
C GLY A 198 -19.96 -22.12 -15.71
N LEU A 199 -19.18 -21.90 -14.64
CA LEU A 199 -18.10 -20.91 -14.61
C LEU A 199 -16.76 -21.60 -14.47
N VAL A 200 -15.94 -21.53 -15.51
CA VAL A 200 -14.55 -22.00 -15.50
C VAL A 200 -13.64 -20.85 -15.87
N LEU A 201 -12.64 -20.58 -15.03
CA LEU A 201 -11.65 -19.54 -15.27
C LEU A 201 -10.37 -20.15 -15.83
N HIS A 202 -10.07 -19.86 -17.09
CA HIS A 202 -8.80 -20.22 -17.71
C HIS A 202 -7.88 -19.01 -17.73
N ARG A 203 -6.74 -19.10 -17.05
CA ARG A 203 -5.68 -18.10 -17.15
C ARG A 203 -4.77 -18.45 -18.32
N ARG A 204 -4.63 -17.53 -19.27
CA ARG A 204 -3.56 -17.60 -20.27
C ARG A 204 -2.34 -16.85 -19.75
N GLU A 205 -1.16 -17.42 -19.93
CA GLU A 205 0.09 -16.75 -19.60
C GLU A 205 0.40 -15.64 -20.64
N GLY A 206 1.06 -14.58 -20.18
CA GLY A 206 1.42 -13.44 -21.01
C GLY A 206 1.32 -12.12 -20.24
N ILE A 207 2.31 -11.25 -20.42
CA ILE A 207 2.30 -9.90 -19.86
C ILE A 207 2.52 -8.93 -21.01
N ALA A 208 1.47 -8.20 -21.38
CA ALA A 208 1.63 -7.01 -22.21
C ALA A 208 2.24 -5.91 -21.33
N ARG A 209 3.43 -5.44 -21.69
CA ARG A 209 4.10 -4.32 -21.00
C ARG A 209 4.05 -3.10 -21.89
N ARG A 210 3.59 -1.99 -21.33
CA ARG A 210 3.66 -0.67 -21.93
C ARG A 210 4.37 0.24 -20.96
N VAL A 211 5.41 0.90 -21.43
CA VAL A 211 6.16 1.89 -20.64
C VAL A 211 5.79 3.24 -21.22
N GLU A 212 5.36 4.15 -20.35
CA GLU A 212 5.04 5.51 -20.71
C GLU A 212 5.96 6.44 -19.92
N LEU A 213 6.31 7.58 -20.53
CA LEU A 213 7.04 8.62 -19.84
C LEU A 213 6.05 9.42 -18.99
N GLU A 214 6.47 9.74 -17.78
CA GLU A 214 5.76 10.69 -16.94
C GLU A 214 5.60 12.03 -17.67
N THR A 215 4.41 12.63 -17.59
CA THR A 215 4.09 13.88 -18.31
C THR A 215 5.08 14.99 -18.00
N TRP A 216 5.63 15.05 -16.78
CA TRP A 216 6.62 16.05 -16.41
C TRP A 216 7.97 15.84 -17.13
N VAL A 217 8.39 14.59 -17.38
CA VAL A 217 9.62 14.29 -18.13
C VAL A 217 9.47 14.77 -19.56
N VAL A 218 8.32 14.46 -20.17
CA VAL A 218 7.98 14.94 -21.52
C VAL A 218 7.98 16.47 -21.57
N ALA A 219 7.36 17.13 -20.59
CA ALA A 219 7.33 18.59 -20.51
C ALA A 219 8.74 19.21 -20.37
N GLN A 220 9.65 18.59 -19.62
CA GLN A 220 11.04 19.06 -19.51
C GLN A 220 11.82 18.81 -20.79
N LEU A 221 11.62 17.66 -21.44
CA LEU A 221 12.25 17.34 -22.72
C LEU A 221 11.83 18.34 -23.80
N VAL A 222 10.53 18.64 -23.89
CA VAL A 222 9.99 19.66 -24.80
C VAL A 222 10.65 21.02 -24.55
N LYS A 223 10.79 21.46 -23.29
CA LYS A 223 11.47 22.73 -22.97
C LYS A 223 12.93 22.77 -23.44
N VAL A 224 13.65 21.66 -23.30
CA VAL A 224 15.05 21.58 -23.75
C VAL A 224 15.12 21.63 -25.28
N ILE A 225 14.24 20.89 -25.96
CA ILE A 225 14.13 20.87 -27.43
C ILE A 225 13.78 22.27 -27.96
N ASP A 226 12.79 22.95 -27.38
CA ASP A 226 12.35 24.28 -27.80
C ASP A 226 13.41 25.38 -27.55
N ALA A 227 14.30 25.16 -26.58
CA ALA A 227 15.38 26.08 -26.26
C ALA A 227 16.57 25.96 -27.22
N ASP A 228 16.71 24.84 -27.93
CA ASP A 228 17.82 24.57 -28.84
C ASP A 228 17.65 25.35 -30.16
N PRO A 229 18.46 26.39 -30.43
CA PRO A 229 18.33 27.20 -31.64
C PRO A 229 18.53 26.40 -32.93
N ASP A 230 19.28 25.29 -32.89
CA ASP A 230 19.56 24.46 -34.07
C ASP A 230 18.36 23.56 -34.41
N VAL A 231 17.52 23.23 -33.42
CA VAL A 231 16.33 22.39 -33.61
C VAL A 231 15.11 23.21 -34.00
N ARG A 232 14.97 24.45 -33.50
CA ARG A 232 13.79 25.29 -33.75
C ARG A 232 13.37 25.44 -35.22
N PRO A 233 14.30 25.57 -36.20
CA PRO A 233 13.94 25.61 -37.62
C PRO A 233 13.29 24.31 -38.12
N GLU A 234 13.61 23.17 -37.52
CA GLU A 234 13.10 21.86 -37.92
C GLU A 234 11.77 21.49 -37.27
N LEU A 235 11.35 22.23 -36.23
CA LEU A 235 10.06 21.99 -35.58
C LEU A 235 8.91 22.45 -36.48
N ALA A 236 7.84 21.66 -36.51
CA ALA A 236 6.62 21.99 -37.23
C ALA A 236 5.60 22.66 -36.30
N PRO A 237 5.48 24.01 -36.31
CA PRO A 237 4.54 24.70 -35.45
C PRO A 237 3.10 24.36 -35.82
N ARG A 238 2.23 24.33 -34.82
CA ARG A 238 0.79 24.13 -34.97
C ARG A 238 0.05 25.20 -34.19
N LEU A 239 -1.15 25.57 -34.62
CA LEU A 239 -2.01 26.42 -33.78
C LEU A 239 -2.22 25.80 -32.39
N HIS A 240 -2.28 26.66 -31.37
CA HIS A 240 -2.52 26.22 -30.00
C HIS A 240 -3.85 25.45 -29.92
N PRO A 241 -3.89 24.24 -29.33
CA PRO A 241 -5.05 23.34 -29.42
C PRO A 241 -6.33 23.88 -28.80
N HIS A 242 -6.20 24.80 -27.83
CA HIS A 242 -7.33 25.47 -27.17
C HIS A 242 -7.61 26.86 -27.74
N GLY A 243 -7.17 27.15 -28.97
CA GLY A 243 -7.47 28.41 -29.61
C GLY A 243 -8.05 28.27 -31.00
N ARG A 244 -8.68 29.34 -31.46
CA ARG A 244 -9.30 29.45 -32.78
C ARG A 244 -8.74 30.68 -33.48
N LEU A 245 -8.30 30.49 -34.72
CA LEU A 245 -7.90 31.57 -35.60
C LEU A 245 -9.16 32.19 -36.24
N GLU A 246 -9.35 33.48 -36.03
CA GLU A 246 -10.38 34.32 -36.66
C GLU A 246 -9.72 35.38 -37.54
N PRO A 247 -10.45 36.03 -38.47
CA PRO A 247 -9.89 37.10 -39.27
C PRO A 247 -9.28 38.21 -38.41
N GLY A 248 -7.95 38.37 -38.48
CA GLY A 248 -7.21 39.40 -37.72
C GLY A 248 -7.00 39.14 -36.23
N THR A 249 -7.50 38.03 -35.67
CA THR A 249 -7.42 37.73 -34.22
C THR A 249 -7.24 36.24 -33.96
N PHE A 250 -6.49 35.89 -32.92
CA PHE A 250 -6.49 34.54 -32.37
C PHE A 250 -7.18 34.54 -31.00
N VAL A 251 -8.16 33.66 -30.82
CA VAL A 251 -8.97 33.57 -29.60
C VAL A 251 -8.53 32.34 -28.81
N ARG A 252 -8.00 32.54 -27.60
CA ARG A 252 -7.72 31.48 -26.61
C ARG A 252 -8.99 31.16 -25.83
N LEU A 253 -9.55 29.97 -26.06
CA LEU A 253 -10.83 29.56 -25.51
C LEU A 253 -10.76 29.23 -24.02
N ASP A 254 -9.62 28.74 -23.55
CA ASP A 254 -9.35 28.40 -22.16
C ASP A 254 -9.19 29.63 -21.25
N GLU A 255 -8.61 30.70 -21.78
CA GLU A 255 -8.34 31.95 -21.05
C GLU A 255 -9.33 33.08 -21.38
N GLN A 256 -10.24 32.87 -22.34
CA GLN A 256 -11.09 33.91 -22.95
C GLN A 256 -10.28 35.15 -23.37
N ARG A 257 -9.08 34.92 -23.93
CA ARG A 257 -8.14 35.98 -24.32
C ARG A 257 -8.10 36.12 -25.83
N GLU A 258 -8.26 37.36 -26.31
CA GLU A 258 -8.10 37.71 -27.71
C GLU A 258 -6.71 38.27 -27.98
N ILE A 259 -6.09 37.84 -29.07
CA ILE A 259 -4.74 38.23 -29.49
C ILE A 259 -4.83 38.78 -30.91
N THR A 260 -4.71 40.10 -31.06
CA THR A 260 -4.73 40.76 -32.37
C THR A 260 -3.52 40.37 -33.21
N LEU A 261 -3.72 39.98 -34.46
CA LEU A 261 -2.66 39.58 -35.39
C LEU A 261 -2.54 40.56 -36.55
N SER A 262 -1.31 40.87 -36.96
CA SER A 262 -1.07 41.53 -38.24
C SER A 262 -1.44 40.62 -39.43
N ALA A 263 -1.56 41.19 -40.64
CA ALA A 263 -1.83 40.40 -41.84
C ALA A 263 -0.76 39.32 -42.10
N LEU A 264 0.51 39.63 -41.83
CA LEU A 264 1.63 38.68 -41.93
C LEU A 264 1.52 37.57 -40.88
N GLU A 265 1.27 37.93 -39.62
CA GLU A 265 1.09 36.98 -38.52
C GLU A 265 -0.09 36.04 -38.75
N HIS A 266 -1.21 36.56 -39.23
CA HIS A 266 -2.39 35.75 -39.56
C HIS A 266 -2.11 34.79 -40.72
N ALA A 267 -1.45 35.27 -41.79
CA ALA A 267 -1.05 34.44 -42.93
C ALA A 267 -0.08 33.32 -42.50
N LEU A 268 0.88 33.60 -41.62
CA LEU A 268 1.79 32.58 -41.08
C LEU A 268 1.09 31.60 -40.13
N ALA A 269 0.28 32.10 -39.19
CA ALA A 269 -0.46 31.26 -38.25
C ALA A 269 -1.41 30.29 -38.97
N SER A 270 -2.07 30.71 -40.06
CA SER A 270 -2.92 29.84 -40.87
C SER A 270 -2.17 28.71 -41.61
N ARG A 271 -0.84 28.82 -41.74
CA ARG A 271 0.04 27.78 -42.31
C ARG A 271 0.65 26.87 -41.25
N CYS A 272 0.48 27.18 -39.96
CA CYS A 272 0.98 26.37 -38.83
C CYS A 272 0.04 25.19 -38.56
N ASP A 273 0.21 24.12 -39.34
CA ASP A 273 -0.63 22.91 -39.30
C ASP A 273 0.01 21.73 -38.53
N GLY A 274 1.22 21.92 -38.00
CA GLY A 274 1.99 20.86 -37.34
C GLY A 274 2.68 19.89 -38.30
N THR A 275 2.68 20.17 -39.61
CA THR A 275 3.36 19.36 -40.63
C THR A 275 4.51 20.10 -41.30
N ARG A 276 4.34 21.41 -41.58
CA ARG A 276 5.38 22.24 -42.19
C ARG A 276 6.35 22.76 -41.14
N THR A 277 7.64 22.65 -41.40
CA THR A 277 8.68 23.10 -40.46
C THR A 277 8.80 24.62 -40.45
N ALA A 278 9.34 25.19 -39.37
CA ALA A 278 9.61 26.63 -39.29
C ALA A 278 10.56 27.10 -40.42
N ARG A 279 11.47 26.24 -40.87
CA ARG A 279 12.35 26.47 -42.03
C ARG A 279 11.56 26.60 -43.34
N GLU A 280 10.58 25.73 -43.58
CA GLU A 280 9.69 25.78 -44.76
C GLU A 280 8.71 26.97 -44.74
N LEU A 281 8.45 27.51 -43.56
CA LEU A 281 7.63 28.72 -43.38
C LEU A 281 8.43 30.01 -43.59
N GLU A 282 9.76 29.93 -43.67
CA GLU A 282 10.72 31.00 -44.05
C GLU A 282 10.72 32.27 -43.17
N ASP A 283 9.96 32.30 -42.07
CA ASP A 283 9.90 33.44 -41.13
C ASP A 283 9.93 32.98 -39.66
N THR A 284 11.11 32.55 -39.20
CA THR A 284 11.33 32.08 -37.83
C THR A 284 11.15 33.17 -36.77
N THR A 285 11.35 34.44 -37.12
CA THR A 285 11.23 35.57 -36.18
C THR A 285 9.78 35.82 -35.82
N THR A 286 8.89 35.88 -36.82
CA THR A 286 7.46 36.05 -36.59
C THR A 286 6.87 34.81 -35.90
N LEU A 287 7.33 33.60 -36.25
CA LEU A 287 6.95 32.37 -35.55
C LEU A 287 7.36 32.39 -34.06
N ALA A 288 8.56 32.87 -33.73
CA ALA A 288 8.98 33.01 -32.33
C ALA A 288 8.08 33.98 -31.54
N SER A 289 7.66 35.09 -32.17
CA SER A 289 6.71 36.04 -31.57
C SER A 289 5.34 35.39 -31.33
N LEU A 290 4.81 34.65 -32.33
CA LEU A 290 3.54 33.94 -32.21
C LEU A 290 3.56 32.88 -31.10
N ALA A 291 4.65 32.13 -30.99
CA ALA A 291 4.85 31.13 -29.94
C ALA A 291 4.92 31.78 -28.54
N ALA A 292 5.67 32.87 -28.39
CA ALA A 292 5.76 33.60 -27.12
C ALA A 292 4.40 34.16 -26.64
N ARG A 293 3.51 34.46 -27.59
CA ARG A 293 2.14 34.94 -27.33
C ARG A 293 1.12 33.80 -27.15
N GLY A 294 1.54 32.54 -27.32
CA GLY A 294 0.70 31.35 -27.17
C GLY A 294 -0.34 31.16 -28.28
N VAL A 295 -0.04 31.65 -29.49
CA VAL A 295 -0.87 31.48 -30.71
C VAL A 295 -0.59 30.13 -31.37
N ILE A 296 0.68 29.74 -31.40
CA ILE A 296 1.20 28.45 -31.89
C ILE A 296 1.99 27.76 -30.79
#